data_AF-A0A924G4T1-F1
#
_entry.id   AF-A0A924G4T1-F1
#
_cell.length_a   1.000
_cell.length_b   1.000
_cell.length_c   1.000
_cell.angle_alpha   90.00
_cell.angle_beta   90.00
_cell.angle_gamma   90.00
#
_symmetry.space_group_name_H-M   'P 1'
#
loop_
_entity.id
_entity.type
_entity.pdbx_description
1 polymer ?
#
loop_
_entity_poly.entity_id
_entity_poly.type
_entity_poly.pdbx_seq_one_letter_code
_entity_poly.pdbx_strand_id
1 'polypeptide(L)' 'MQTENELKELVKEKYSSIAEQSATQNATSCCGATSSCCGSEVYNIMADDYTQLQGYNADADLGLGCGLPTEFA' A
#
# COMPACT_ATOMS: atom_id res chain seq x y z
N MET A 1 3.62 23.10 -14.72
CA MET A 1 4.22 21.92 -14.07
C MET A 1 4.09 22.12 -12.58
N GLN A 2 3.75 21.08 -11.83
CA GLN A 2 3.80 21.15 -10.36
C GLN A 2 5.27 21.28 -9.92
N THR A 3 5.49 22.03 -8.85
CA THR A 3 6.79 22.16 -8.20
C THR A 3 7.14 20.89 -7.42
N GLU A 4 8.43 20.68 -7.12
CA GLU A 4 8.87 19.54 -6.33
C GLU A 4 8.19 19.45 -4.96
N ASN A 5 7.92 20.60 -4.33
CA ASN A 5 7.24 20.66 -3.04
C ASN A 5 5.77 20.23 -3.16
N GLU A 6 5.07 20.68 -4.21
CA GLU A 6 3.69 20.27 -4.47
C GLU A 6 3.59 18.76 -4.73
N LEU A 7 4.57 18.18 -5.42
CA LEU A 7 4.61 16.73 -5.67
C LEU A 7 4.81 15.94 -4.37
N LYS A 8 5.71 16.41 -3.49
CA LYS A 8 5.95 15.76 -2.19
C LYS A 8 4.72 15.83 -1.28
N GLU A 9 4.04 16.97 -1.24
CA GLU A 9 2.80 17.11 -0.48
C GLU A 9 1.70 16.20 -1.04
N LEU A 10 1.57 16.10 -2.37
CA LEU A 10 0.64 15.17 -3.00
C LEU A 10 0.91 13.72 -2.59
N VAL A 11 2.16 13.28 -2.64
CA VAL A 11 2.54 11.92 -2.22
C VAL A 11 2.18 11.70 -0.76
N LYS A 12 2.55 12.64 0.12
CA LYS A 12 2.25 12.57 1.56
C LYS A 12 0.74 12.48 1.81
N GLU A 13 -0.06 13.32 1.16
CA GLU A 13 -1.52 13.31 1.27
C GLU A 13 -2.10 11.95 0.88
N LYS A 14 -1.62 11.35 -0.23
CA LYS A 14 -2.08 10.03 -0.67
C LYS A 14 -1.75 8.93 0.33
N TYR A 15 -0.52 8.88 0.84
CA TYR A 15 -0.14 7.87 1.84
C TYR A 15 -0.85 8.07 3.18
N SER A 16 -1.06 9.32 3.63
CA SER A 16 -1.89 9.61 4.81
C SER A 16 -3.32 9.09 4.63
N SER A 17 -3.90 9.32 3.45
CA SER A 17 -5.26 8.85 3.15
C SER A 17 -5.38 7.32 3.19
N ILE A 18 -4.33 6.58 2.83
CA ILE A 18 -4.29 5.11 2.90
C ILE A 18 -4.13 4.63 4.35
N ALA A 19 -3.31 5.32 5.14
CA ALA A 19 -3.12 5.00 6.56
C ALA A 19 -4.38 5.21 7.42
N GLU A 20 -5.27 6.11 7.01
CA GLU A 20 -6.56 6.36 7.69
C GLU A 20 -7.68 5.38 7.27
N GLN A 21 -7.45 4.54 6.25
CA GLN A 21 -8.43 3.55 5.78
C GLN A 21 -8.44 2.30 6.68
N SER A 22 -9.57 1.59 6.69
CA SER A 22 -9.65 0.30 7.38
C SER A 22 -8.83 -0.77 6.65
N ALA A 23 -8.32 -1.75 7.40
CA ALA A 23 -7.59 -2.90 6.85
C ALA A 23 -8.38 -3.63 5.75
N THR A 24 -9.69 -3.80 5.94
CA THR A 24 -10.58 -4.42 4.92
C THR A 24 -10.59 -3.61 3.62
N GLN A 25 -10.65 -2.29 3.69
CA GLN A 25 -10.63 -1.44 2.49
C GLN A 25 -9.27 -1.54 1.78
N ASN A 26 -8.17 -1.52 2.53
CA ASN A 26 -6.84 -1.62 1.96
C ASN A 26 -6.59 -2.98 1.29
N ALA A 27 -7.00 -4.07 1.94
CA ALA A 27 -6.85 -5.44 1.44
C ALA A 27 -7.68 -5.73 0.18
N THR A 28 -8.72 -4.94 -0.12
CA THR A 28 -9.56 -5.12 -1.33
C THR A 28 -8.94 -4.52 -2.60
N SER A 29 -7.67 -4.13 -2.59
CA SER A 29 -7.07 -3.32 -3.66
C SER A 29 -5.54 -3.45 -3.73
N CYS A 30 -4.97 -3.25 -4.92
CA CYS A 30 -3.52 -3.38 -5.17
C CYS A 30 -2.67 -2.30 -4.47
N CYS A 31 -3.21 -1.09 -4.27
CA CYS A 31 -2.51 0.05 -3.67
C CYS A 31 -3.35 0.78 -2.61
N GLY A 32 -4.28 0.08 -1.95
CA GLY A 32 -5.25 0.70 -1.03
C GLY A 32 -6.53 1.17 -1.77
N ALA A 33 -7.54 1.65 -1.04
CA ALA A 33 -8.89 1.90 -1.59
C ALA A 33 -8.93 2.93 -2.73
N THR A 34 -7.81 3.58 -3.03
CA THR A 34 -7.64 4.44 -4.19
C THR A 34 -7.34 3.63 -5.45
N SER A 35 -8.43 3.28 -6.13
CA SER A 35 -8.49 2.92 -7.55
C SER A 35 -8.12 1.49 -7.92
N SER A 36 -8.97 0.95 -8.79
CA SER A 36 -8.81 -0.18 -9.69
C SER A 36 -7.56 -0.01 -10.59
N CYS A 37 -6.37 -0.02 -9.99
CA CYS A 37 -5.10 0.08 -10.72
C CYS A 37 -4.89 -1.11 -11.68
N CYS A 38 -5.58 -2.23 -11.43
CA CYS A 38 -5.37 -3.50 -12.14
C CYS A 38 -6.66 -4.13 -12.73
N GLY A 39 -7.72 -3.36 -12.95
CA GLY A 39 -8.97 -3.86 -13.53
C GLY A 39 -9.95 -4.48 -12.52
N SER A 40 -10.95 -5.20 -13.02
CA SER A 40 -12.06 -5.77 -12.22
C SER A 40 -11.65 -6.94 -11.32
N GLU A 41 -10.46 -7.51 -11.54
CA GLU A 41 -9.94 -8.61 -10.74
C GLU A 41 -8.84 -8.09 -9.82
N VAL A 42 -9.16 -8.02 -8.52
CA VAL A 42 -8.19 -7.79 -7.46
C VAL A 42 -7.35 -9.05 -7.34
N TYR A 43 -6.32 -9.18 -8.17
CA TYR A 43 -5.29 -10.17 -7.91
C TYR A 43 -4.45 -9.66 -6.75
N ASN A 44 -4.59 -10.31 -5.60
CA ASN A 44 -3.60 -10.23 -4.52
C ASN A 44 -2.35 -10.99 -5.02
N ILE A 45 -1.55 -10.34 -5.87
CA ILE A 45 -0.39 -10.96 -6.52
C ILE A 45 0.70 -11.28 -5.50
N MET A 46 0.85 -10.47 -4.44
CA MET A 46 1.81 -10.67 -3.35
C MET A 46 1.23 -10.24 -2.00
N ALA A 47 0.47 -11.14 -1.38
CA ALA A 47 -0.07 -11.01 -0.02
C ALA A 47 0.51 -12.11 0.87
N ASP A 48 1.85 -12.14 0.95
CA ASP A 48 2.56 -13.10 1.80
C ASP A 48 2.44 -12.72 3.29
N ASP A 49 2.58 -13.71 4.17
CA ASP A 49 2.55 -13.50 5.61
C ASP A 49 3.90 -12.97 6.10
N TYR A 50 3.95 -11.67 6.44
CA TYR A 50 5.14 -10.99 6.94
C TYR A 50 5.32 -11.06 8.46
N THR A 51 4.42 -11.73 9.19
CA THR A 51 4.43 -11.74 10.66
C THR A 51 5.71 -12.33 11.27
N GLN A 52 6.44 -13.13 10.50
CA GLN A 52 7.70 -13.76 10.91
C GLN A 52 8.95 -12.92 10.59
N LEU A 53 8.80 -11.78 9.89
CA LEU A 53 9.93 -10.96 9.50
C LEU A 53 10.48 -10.15 10.67
N GLN A 54 11.82 -10.05 10.71
CA GLN A 54 12.49 -9.24 11.71
C GLN A 54 12.13 -7.76 11.52
N GLY A 55 11.56 -7.15 12.56
CA GLY A 55 11.13 -5.74 12.51
C GLY A 55 9.71 -5.55 12.00
N TYR A 56 8.94 -6.63 11.80
CA TYR A 56 7.52 -6.54 11.50
C TYR A 56 6.76 -5.74 12.56
N ASN A 57 5.93 -4.82 12.10
CA ASN A 57 5.03 -4.05 12.94
C ASN A 57 3.61 -4.17 12.38
N ALA A 58 2.73 -4.82 13.13
CA ALA A 58 1.34 -5.04 12.72
C ALA A 58 0.58 -3.75 12.42
N ASP A 59 0.91 -2.65 13.12
CA ASP A 59 0.26 -1.35 12.89
C ASP A 59 0.71 -0.69 11.56
N ALA A 60 1.85 -1.14 11.01
CA ALA A 60 2.39 -0.67 9.74
C ALA A 60 2.02 -1.58 8.56
N ASP A 61 1.50 -2.78 8.82
CA ASP A 61 1.00 -3.68 7.80
C ASP A 61 -0.43 -3.29 7.41
N LEU A 62 -0.53 -2.47 6.37
CA LEU A 62 -1.80 -2.04 5.83
C LEU A 62 -2.44 -3.07 4.88
N GLY A 63 -1.80 -4.23 4.66
CA GLY A 63 -2.33 -5.28 3.77
C GLY A 63 -2.41 -4.87 2.30
N LEU A 64 -1.51 -3.98 1.85
CA LEU A 64 -1.43 -3.54 0.46
C LEU A 64 -0.73 -4.65 -0.34
N GLY A 65 -1.46 -5.30 -1.27
CA GLY A 65 -1.05 -6.55 -1.93
C GLY A 65 0.11 -6.47 -2.94
N CYS A 66 1.01 -5.49 -2.79
CA CYS A 66 2.12 -5.20 -3.70
C CYS A 66 3.46 -5.84 -3.33
N GLY A 67 3.52 -6.62 -2.25
CA GLY A 67 4.72 -7.39 -1.89
C GLY A 67 5.85 -6.58 -1.23
N LEU A 68 6.90 -7.27 -0.79
CA LEU A 68 8.16 -6.66 -0.33
C LEU A 68 9.25 -6.74 -1.41
N PRO A 69 9.38 -5.74 -2.31
CA PRO A 69 10.35 -5.78 -3.40
C PRO A 69 11.82 -5.80 -2.94
N THR A 70 12.10 -5.44 -1.69
CA THR A 70 13.46 -5.39 -1.13
C THR A 70 13.98 -6.74 -0.63
N GLU A 71 13.14 -7.76 -0.43
CA GLU A 71 13.60 -9.08 0.02
C GLU A 71 14.32 -9.87 -1.09
N PHE A 72 14.07 -9.52 -2.35
CA PHE A 72 14.65 -10.17 -3.53
C PHE A 72 15.65 -9.27 -4.28
N ALA A 73 16.10 -8.18 -3.66
CA ALA A 73 17.02 -7.20 -4.24
C ALA A 73 18.49 -7.46 -3.90
#